data_AF-A0A958P4B4-F1
#
_entry.id   AF-A0A958P4B4-F1
#
_cell.length_a   1.000
_cell.length_b   1.000
_cell.length_c   1.000
_cell.angle_alpha   90.00
_cell.angle_beta   90.00
_cell.angle_gamma   90.00
#
_symmetry.space_group_name_H-M   'P 1'
#
loop_
_entity.id
_entity.type
_entity.pdbx_description
1 polymer ?
#
loop_
_entity_poly.entity_id
_entity_poly.type
_entity_poly.pdbx_seq_one_letter_code
_entity_poly.pdbx_strand_id
1 'polypeptide(L)'
;FFNLFSDFKGYCEYFLLQDLVYDNYSKVKFFLPFNDFVENPLPKDVNEYYEYKRNNIDFIHKRTKRIEEYNNQILLKCWDIV
;
A
#
# COMPACT_ATOMS: atom_id res chain seq x y z
N PHE A 1 -1.11 18.64 -1.19
CA PHE A 1 -1.31 17.49 -0.29
C PHE A 1 0.00 16.77 -0.01
N PHE A 2 0.64 16.10 -1.00
CA PHE A 2 1.84 15.28 -0.78
C PHE A 2 3.05 16.01 -0.17
N ASN A 3 3.19 17.31 -0.35
CA ASN A 3 4.25 18.10 0.30
C ASN A 3 4.27 17.98 1.84
N LEU A 4 3.16 17.58 2.49
CA LEU A 4 3.13 17.26 3.92
C LEU A 4 4.04 16.08 4.30
N PHE A 5 4.38 15.24 3.32
CA PHE A 5 5.20 14.04 3.45
C PHE A 5 6.45 14.15 2.56
N SER A 6 6.87 15.37 2.21
CA SER A 6 7.88 15.69 1.18
C SER A 6 7.41 15.42 -0.25
N ASP A 7 7.01 14.19 -0.58
CA ASP A 7 6.55 13.79 -1.92
C ASP A 7 5.59 12.57 -1.85
N PHE A 8 5.25 11.99 -3.01
CA PHE A 8 4.38 10.81 -3.08
C PHE A 8 5.02 9.57 -2.43
N LYS A 9 6.34 9.41 -2.57
CA LYS A 9 7.07 8.30 -1.96
C LYS A 9 7.03 8.42 -0.44
N GLY A 10 7.32 9.60 0.10
CA GLY A 10 7.25 9.86 1.53
C GLY A 10 5.84 9.67 2.09
N TYR A 11 4.79 9.99 1.32
CA TYR A 11 3.41 9.65 1.68
C TYR A 11 3.19 8.14 1.78
N CYS A 12 3.62 7.37 0.79
CA CYS A 12 3.51 5.91 0.82
C CYS A 12 4.31 5.30 1.98
N GLU A 13 5.50 5.82 2.26
CA GLU A 13 6.36 5.35 3.35
C GLU A 13 5.76 5.66 4.71
N TYR A 14 5.20 6.86 4.89
CA TYR A 14 4.54 7.28 6.13
C TYR A 14 3.36 6.38 6.52
N PHE A 15 2.52 6.01 5.54
CA PHE A 15 1.34 5.15 5.79
C PHE A 15 1.59 3.65 5.62
N LEU A 16 2.84 3.26 5.32
CA LEU A 16 3.26 1.88 5.06
C LEU A 16 2.49 1.24 3.88
N LEU A 17 2.44 1.95 2.75
CA LEU A 17 1.71 1.58 1.52
C LEU A 17 2.63 1.07 0.39
N GLN A 18 3.87 0.68 0.70
CA GLN A 18 4.88 0.32 -0.30
C GLN A 18 4.48 -0.88 -1.19
N ASP A 19 3.59 -1.76 -0.72
CA ASP A 19 3.09 -2.89 -1.52
C ASP A 19 2.05 -2.50 -2.59
N LEU A 20 1.58 -1.24 -2.59
CA LEU A 20 0.65 -0.70 -3.57
C LEU A 20 1.34 0.09 -4.70
N VAL A 21 2.65 -0.01 -4.84
CA VAL A 21 3.38 0.73 -5.87
C VAL A 21 4.38 -0.16 -6.62
N TYR A 22 4.62 0.19 -7.88
CA TYR A 22 5.65 -0.40 -8.74
C TYR A 22 6.78 0.60 -9.00
N ASP A 23 7.89 0.10 -9.56
CA ASP A 23 8.91 0.87 -10.27
C ASP A 23 9.33 2.15 -9.54
N ASN A 24 9.82 2.01 -8.30
CA ASN A 24 10.23 3.13 -7.45
C ASN A 24 9.15 4.23 -7.31
N TYR A 25 7.93 3.83 -6.94
CA TYR A 25 6.80 4.74 -6.68
C TYR A 25 6.30 5.52 -7.92
N SER A 26 6.65 5.10 -9.13
CA SER A 26 6.18 5.76 -10.36
C SER A 26 4.78 5.33 -10.80
N LYS A 27 4.29 4.19 -10.30
CA LYS A 27 2.97 3.63 -10.64
C LYS A 27 2.30 3.02 -9.42
N VAL A 28 0.97 3.11 -9.37
CA VAL A 28 0.14 2.45 -8.37
C VAL A 28 -0.24 1.05 -8.85
N LYS A 29 -0.16 0.07 -7.95
CA LYS A 29 -0.67 -1.29 -8.15
C LYS A 29 -2.13 -1.34 -7.75
N PHE A 30 -3.00 -1.38 -8.74
CA PHE A 30 -4.43 -1.55 -8.54
C PHE A 30 -4.78 -3.01 -8.22
N PHE A 31 -5.90 -3.23 -7.54
CA PHE A 31 -6.38 -4.58 -7.20
C PHE A 31 -7.09 -5.28 -8.35
N LEU A 32 -7.41 -4.53 -9.41
CA LEU A 32 -7.91 -5.00 -10.69
C LEU A 32 -7.09 -4.34 -11.81
N PRO A 33 -7.14 -4.87 -13.05
CA PRO A 33 -6.56 -4.20 -14.21
C PRO A 33 -7.07 -2.75 -14.32
N PHE A 34 -6.14 -1.82 -14.45
CA PHE A 34 -6.45 -0.39 -14.60
C PHE A 34 -6.24 0.02 -16.06
N ASN A 35 -7.31 0.54 -16.69
CA ASN A 35 -7.27 1.09 -18.04
C ASN A 35 -7.20 2.62 -18.00
N ASP A 36 -8.22 3.26 -17.43
CA ASP A 36 -8.35 4.71 -17.34
C ASP A 36 -9.20 5.13 -16.12
N PHE A 37 -9.47 6.43 -16.01
CA PHE A 37 -10.31 7.00 -14.96
C PHE A 37 -11.78 7.21 -15.39
N VAL A 38 -12.16 6.71 -16.55
CA VAL A 38 -13.52 6.84 -17.12
C VAL A 38 -14.32 5.56 -16.84
N GLU A 39 -13.67 4.40 -16.90
CA GLU A 39 -14.28 3.12 -16.59
C GLU A 39 -14.71 3.01 -15.10
N ASN A 40 -15.77 2.24 -14.84
CA ASN A 40 -16.22 1.95 -13.49
C ASN A 40 -15.13 1.17 -12.74
N PRO A 41 -14.62 1.67 -11.60
CA PRO A 41 -13.54 1.01 -10.86
C PRO A 41 -13.99 -0.22 -10.08
N LEU A 42 -15.29 -0.52 -10.05
CA LEU A 42 -15.82 -1.67 -9.34
C LEU A 42 -15.75 -2.95 -10.19
N PRO A 43 -15.60 -4.13 -9.54
CA PRO A 43 -15.67 -5.40 -10.23
C PRO A 43 -16.94 -5.52 -11.08
N LYS A 44 -16.79 -5.92 -12.35
CA LYS A 44 -17.88 -6.05 -13.32
C LYS A 44 -18.68 -7.34 -13.10
N ASP A 45 -18.04 -8.36 -12.55
CA ASP A 45 -18.65 -9.66 -12.27
C ASP A 45 -18.07 -10.33 -11.02
N VAL A 46 -18.57 -11.54 -10.75
CA VAL A 46 -18.19 -12.34 -9.58
C VAL A 46 -16.72 -12.77 -9.63
N ASN A 47 -16.17 -13.02 -10.81
CA ASN A 47 -14.77 -13.43 -10.96
C ASN A 47 -13.83 -12.27 -10.64
N GLU A 48 -14.10 -11.09 -11.21
CA GLU A 48 -13.36 -9.87 -10.86
C GLU A 48 -13.50 -9.55 -9.37
N TYR A 49 -14.67 -9.78 -8.77
CA TYR A 49 -14.84 -9.56 -7.32
C TYR A 49 -13.92 -10.48 -6.51
N TYR A 50 -13.82 -11.76 -6.87
CA TYR A 50 -12.91 -12.69 -6.19
C TYR A 50 -11.45 -12.29 -6.38
N GLU A 51 -11.06 -11.82 -7.57
CA GLU A 51 -9.72 -11.31 -7.83
C GLU A 51 -9.42 -10.07 -6.97
N TYR A 52 -10.30 -9.07 -7.00
CA TYR A 52 -10.20 -7.87 -6.19
C TYR A 52 -10.06 -8.21 -4.71
N LYS A 53 -10.95 -9.07 -4.19
CA LYS A 53 -10.95 -9.50 -2.79
C LYS A 53 -9.65 -10.18 -2.42
N ARG A 54 -9.15 -11.11 -3.25
CA ARG A 54 -7.89 -11.81 -3.01
C ARG A 54 -6.72 -10.83 -2.94
N ASN A 55 -6.62 -9.92 -3.91
CA ASN A 55 -5.54 -8.93 -3.99
C ASN A 55 -5.60 -7.94 -2.83
N ASN A 56 -6.80 -7.54 -2.40
CA ASN A 56 -7.02 -6.68 -1.25
C ASN A 56 -6.59 -7.35 0.07
N ILE A 57 -6.98 -8.60 0.28
CA ILE A 57 -6.59 -9.37 1.47
C ILE A 57 -5.07 -9.57 1.52
N ASP A 58 -4.45 -9.91 0.38
CA ASP A 58 -2.99 -10.05 0.28
C ASP A 58 -2.27 -8.75 0.67
N PHE A 59 -2.76 -7.60 0.20
CA PHE A 59 -2.24 -6.30 0.61
C PHE A 59 -2.38 -6.07 2.12
N ILE A 60 -3.55 -6.35 2.71
CA ILE A 60 -3.76 -6.19 4.16
C ILE A 60 -2.74 -7.01 4.94
N HIS A 61 -2.53 -8.28 4.59
CA HIS A 61 -1.55 -9.13 5.27
C HIS A 61 -0.11 -8.58 5.16
N LYS A 62 0.29 -8.13 3.97
CA LYS A 62 1.63 -7.55 3.76
C LYS A 62 1.81 -6.26 4.56
N ARG A 63 0.80 -5.40 4.59
CA ARG A 63 0.84 -4.17 5.38
C ARG A 63 0.88 -4.45 6.88
N THR A 64 0.12 -5.42 7.38
CA THR A 64 0.18 -5.84 8.79
C THR A 64 1.60 -6.25 9.17
N LYS A 65 2.26 -7.07 8.35
CA LYS A 65 3.66 -7.45 8.57
C LYS A 65 4.59 -6.23 8.62
N ARG A 66 4.41 -5.25 7.71
CA ARG A 66 5.20 -4.00 7.74
C ARG A 66 4.96 -3.18 9.01
N ILE A 67 3.72 -3.11 9.49
CA ILE A 67 3.39 -2.41 10.74
C ILE A 67 4.12 -3.08 11.91
N GLU A 68 4.11 -4.41 11.99
CA GLU A 68 4.84 -5.15 13.02
C GLU A 68 6.35 -4.87 12.96
N GLU A 69 6.95 -4.95 11.77
CA GLU A 69 8.37 -4.63 11.55
C GLU A 69 8.71 -3.19 11.94
N TYR A 70 7.87 -2.23 11.55
CA TYR A 70 8.04 -0.82 11.88
C TYR A 70 7.97 -0.56 13.39
N ASN A 71 7.00 -1.18 14.08
CA ASN A 71 6.87 -1.07 15.53
C ASN A 71 8.10 -1.64 16.25
N ASN A 72 8.60 -2.81 15.80
CA ASN A 72 9.82 -3.40 16.36
C ASN A 72 11.04 -2.50 16.17
N GLN A 73 11.19 -1.86 15.01
CA GLN A 73 12.27 -0.90 14.76
C GLN A 73 12.18 0.34 15.66
N ILE A 74 10.97 0.86 15.91
CA ILE A 74 10.77 1.97 16.84
C ILE A 74 11.17 1.55 18.25
N LEU A 75 10.70 0.39 18.70
CA LEU A 75 11.01 -0.10 20.04
C LEU A 75 12.53 -0.22 20.23
N LEU A 76 13.24 -0.86 19.30
CA LEU A 76 14.71 -0.97 19.35
C LEU A 76 15.38 0.40 19.45
N LYS A 77 14.99 1.37 18.63
CA LYS A 77 15.53 2.74 18.69
C LYS A 77 15.25 3.43 20.02
N CYS A 78 14.10 3.19 20.65
CA CYS A 78 13.81 3.72 21.97
C CYS A 78 14.71 3.12 23.06
N TRP A 79 15.08 1.84 22.93
CA TRP A 79 15.99 1.17 23.87
C TRP A 79 17.45 1.59 23.68
N ASP A 80 17.88 1.90 22.45
CA ASP A 80 19.24 2.39 22.19
C ASP A 80 19.53 3.81 22.74
N ILE A 81 18.50 4.53 23.19
CA ILE A 81 18.58 5.90 23.73
C ILE A 81 18.61 5.91 25.28
N VAL A 82 18.39 4.77 25.94
CA VAL A 82 18.42 4.60 27.41
C VAL A 82 19.68 3.84 27.82
#